data_AF-A0A6P7NWK2-F1
#
_entry.id   AF-A0A6P7NWK2-F1
#
_cell.length_a   1.000
_cell.length_b   1.000
_cell.length_c   1.000
_cell.angle_alpha   90.00
_cell.angle_beta   90.00
_cell.angle_gamma   90.00
#
_symmetry.space_group_name_H-M   'P 1'
#
loop_
_entity.id
_entity.type
_entity.pdbx_description
1 polymer ?
#
loop_
_entity_poly.entity_id
_entity_poly.type
_entity_poly.pdbx_seq_one_letter_code
_entity_poly.pdbx_strand_id
1 'polypeptide(L)'
;MKKRETRQSPFKVPDSKSIFQLNVAVQEDLKEETHKFLALPIYEKTSHAARKMAKLKIELKGELEEGEEGEEGEEREKMKTIKHVRRNEALPKQMTGRHELRTAMMKRENFTKESKHDLIAMERQKAVLELALMTKRSDILRMDRAIAKEEKQLKELEKLIERDNLKSEEFLRENEKKSVEARAFYEQEAKSKKEKTVEIKKLNAETAAIKSELTKLEETLMDYTRYKDLLFKLSPPEWQEAQRAKAMKAKPPSDKEAQDEHSREPEEAAAAGGSAMTASEPDRETTPLESSDYEDEPELYFTEPQQLLDLVTELREQNLSLIQNSTRGEETVEELRQVMETTREKIEKDEEHLELQINDVNQRIDKEKAKYNKLKQKVQLHLSLNTEDQDAMFDALSDKVSEVHSSCVGDRMANLNTLEKLASLESHMVLLLLSLESIPKEILEMMRKIKDSERRTREREEKLREQQEKQKDRMRRYLERSLTDSKRTCGKKLMPRCMPVVQKVKVVKKDNAPAQDEIHAYLFTSDETDS
;
A
#
# COMPACT_ATOMS: atom_id res chain seq x y z
N MET A 1 70.34 -1.71 -7.44
CA MET A 1 69.83 -0.33 -7.62
C MET A 1 69.66 0.32 -6.26
N LYS A 2 70.38 1.42 -6.01
CA LYS A 2 70.28 2.23 -4.79
C LYS A 2 68.87 2.83 -4.67
N LYS A 3 68.16 2.59 -3.57
CA LYS A 3 66.97 3.40 -3.20
C LYS A 3 67.09 3.89 -1.76
N ARG A 4 67.69 5.09 -1.70
CA ARG A 4 67.50 6.22 -0.78
C ARG A 4 66.81 5.92 0.55
N GLU A 5 67.62 5.97 1.62
CA GLU A 5 67.20 6.26 2.98
C GLU A 5 66.36 7.54 3.02
N THR A 6 65.12 7.42 3.48
CA THR A 6 64.31 8.57 3.88
C THR A 6 64.87 9.10 5.19
N ARG A 7 65.72 10.13 5.13
CA ARG A 7 66.08 10.93 6.30
C ARG A 7 64.80 11.55 6.87
N GLN A 8 64.35 11.07 8.02
CA GLN A 8 63.23 11.68 8.74
C GLN A 8 63.61 13.09 9.19
N SER A 9 62.69 14.03 9.00
CA SER A 9 62.87 15.45 9.33
C SER A 9 63.05 15.62 10.85
N PRO A 10 64.01 16.44 11.33
CA PRO A 10 64.22 16.70 12.76
C PRO A 10 63.05 17.40 13.46
N PHE A 11 62.06 17.89 12.69
CA PHE A 11 60.90 18.63 13.20
C PHE A 11 59.57 17.90 12.93
N LYS A 12 59.59 16.57 12.78
CA LYS A 12 58.36 15.79 12.68
C LYS A 12 57.74 15.65 14.07
N VAL A 13 56.68 16.43 14.33
CA VAL A 13 55.86 16.29 15.54
C VAL A 13 55.26 14.87 15.56
N PRO A 14 55.45 14.08 16.63
CA PRO A 14 54.91 12.73 16.71
C PRO A 14 53.38 12.76 16.58
N ASP A 15 52.81 11.77 15.87
CA ASP A 15 51.36 11.65 15.70
C ASP A 15 50.67 11.68 17.07
N SER A 16 49.64 12.51 17.22
CA SER A 16 48.96 12.74 18.51
C SER A 16 48.54 11.43 19.18
N LYS A 17 48.11 10.43 18.39
CA LYS A 17 47.78 9.08 18.87
C LYS A 17 48.99 8.32 19.46
N SER A 18 50.18 8.51 18.91
CA SER A 18 51.43 7.92 19.43
C SER A 18 51.84 8.54 20.77
N ILE A 19 51.65 9.86 20.95
CA ILE A 19 51.91 10.53 22.23
C ILE A 19 50.92 10.05 23.30
N PHE A 20 49.64 9.90 22.95
CA PHE A 20 48.64 9.34 23.87
C PHE A 20 48.96 7.89 24.24
N GLN A 21 49.36 7.04 23.28
CA GLN A 21 49.77 5.67 23.57
C GLN A 21 51.03 5.61 24.44
N LEU A 22 52.02 6.47 24.19
CA LEU A 22 53.22 6.57 25.03
C LEU A 22 52.86 7.03 26.44
N ASN A 23 51.96 8.01 26.58
CA ASN A 23 51.49 8.46 27.89
C ASN A 23 50.66 7.40 28.64
N VAL A 24 49.88 6.60 27.91
CA VAL A 24 49.14 5.46 28.49
C VAL A 24 50.11 4.37 28.93
N ALA A 25 51.09 4.00 28.09
CA ALA A 25 52.13 3.04 28.45
C ALA A 25 52.97 3.53 29.65
N VAL A 26 53.38 4.80 29.65
CA VAL A 26 54.08 5.42 30.80
C VAL A 26 53.21 5.44 32.05
N GLN A 27 51.89 5.67 31.92
CA GLN A 27 50.96 5.56 33.05
C GLN A 27 50.79 4.12 33.54
N GLU A 28 50.78 3.14 32.64
CA GLU A 28 50.70 1.72 32.98
C GLU A 28 51.98 1.26 33.67
N ASP A 29 53.16 1.63 33.16
CA ASP A 29 54.46 1.38 33.78
C ASP A 29 54.54 2.03 35.18
N LEU A 30 54.05 3.27 35.33
CA LEU A 30 53.97 3.94 36.65
C LEU A 30 53.04 3.17 37.59
N LYS A 31 51.88 2.72 37.11
CA LYS A 31 50.94 1.93 37.92
C LYS A 31 51.60 0.62 38.34
N GLU A 32 52.26 -0.09 37.43
CA GLU A 32 52.99 -1.31 37.76
C GLU A 32 54.13 -1.07 38.76
N GLU A 33 54.94 -0.01 38.58
CA GLU A 33 55.99 0.36 39.54
C GLU A 33 55.41 0.69 40.92
N THR A 34 54.25 1.36 40.97
CA THR A 34 53.56 1.63 42.24
C THR A 34 53.02 0.36 42.89
N HIS A 35 52.46 -0.56 42.11
CA HIS A 35 51.99 -1.86 42.60
C HIS A 35 53.16 -2.72 43.12
N LYS A 36 54.28 -2.78 42.39
CA LYS A 36 55.51 -3.46 42.81
C LYS A 36 56.08 -2.86 44.09
N PHE A 37 56.10 -1.53 44.22
CA PHE A 37 56.53 -0.86 45.45
C PHE A 37 55.59 -1.11 46.63
N LEU A 38 54.28 -1.10 46.40
CA LEU A 38 53.28 -1.36 47.45
C LEU A 38 53.37 -2.78 47.98
N ALA A 39 53.80 -3.74 47.16
CA ALA A 39 54.02 -5.13 47.54
C ALA A 39 55.28 -5.37 48.40
N LEU A 40 56.20 -4.41 48.51
CA LEU A 40 57.41 -4.58 49.32
C LEU A 40 57.12 -4.51 50.84
N PRO A 41 57.87 -5.27 51.67
CA PRO A 41 57.87 -5.12 53.12
C PRO A 41 58.21 -3.69 53.57
N ILE A 42 57.69 -3.27 54.72
CA ILE A 42 57.75 -1.87 55.19
C ILE A 42 59.20 -1.37 55.33
N TYR A 43 60.16 -2.22 55.70
CA TYR A 43 61.56 -1.84 55.86
C TYR A 43 62.32 -1.66 54.53
N GLU A 44 61.78 -2.13 53.41
CA GLU A 44 62.37 -1.98 52.05
C GLU A 44 61.75 -0.81 51.28
N LYS A 45 60.68 -0.21 51.82
CA LYS A 45 60.00 0.92 51.21
C LYS A 45 60.81 2.21 51.41
N THR A 46 61.53 2.62 50.38
CA THR A 46 62.32 3.86 50.36
C THR A 46 61.54 5.06 49.81
N SER A 47 61.99 6.28 50.12
CA SER A 47 61.35 7.52 49.65
C SER A 47 61.40 7.62 48.11
N HIS A 48 60.42 8.30 47.50
CA HIS A 48 60.39 8.52 46.05
C HIS A 48 61.67 9.21 45.54
N ALA A 49 62.25 10.11 46.34
CA ALA A 49 63.55 10.74 46.06
C ALA A 49 64.69 9.70 46.06
N ALA A 50 64.74 8.81 47.04
CA ALA A 50 65.72 7.72 47.09
C ALA A 50 65.58 6.75 45.90
N ARG A 51 64.34 6.44 45.49
CA ARG A 51 64.06 5.61 44.29
C ARG A 51 64.45 6.30 43.00
N LYS A 52 64.15 7.59 42.84
CA LYS A 52 64.56 8.38 41.67
C LYS A 52 66.08 8.50 41.59
N MET A 53 66.75 8.69 42.73
CA MET A 53 68.21 8.72 42.83
C MET A 53 68.82 7.34 42.57
N ALA A 54 68.19 6.24 43.01
CA ALA A 54 68.62 4.88 42.72
C ALA A 54 68.42 4.52 41.24
N LYS A 55 67.30 4.91 40.62
CA LYS A 55 67.03 4.73 39.19
C LYS A 55 68.02 5.54 38.34
N LEU A 56 68.27 6.80 38.69
CA LEU A 56 69.33 7.62 38.08
C LEU A 56 70.73 7.03 38.31
N LYS A 57 70.99 6.42 39.47
CA LYS A 57 72.28 5.77 39.77
C LYS A 57 72.45 4.46 38.99
N ILE A 58 71.39 3.70 38.76
CA ILE A 58 71.39 2.50 37.91
C ILE A 58 71.53 2.89 36.44
N GLU A 59 70.87 3.97 36.01
CA GLU A 59 70.97 4.53 34.65
C GLU A 59 72.38 5.10 34.38
N LEU A 60 72.99 5.81 35.34
CA LEU A 60 74.40 6.23 35.29
C LEU A 60 75.38 5.06 35.38
N LYS A 61 75.02 3.96 36.07
CA LYS A 61 75.88 2.75 36.16
C LYS A 61 75.78 1.91 34.88
N GLY A 62 74.62 1.91 34.21
CA GLY A 62 74.43 1.29 32.89
C GLY A 62 75.18 1.98 31.76
N GLU A 63 75.63 3.23 31.96
CA GLU A 63 76.50 3.95 31.03
C GLU A 63 78.01 3.74 31.32
N LEU A 64 78.36 2.98 32.36
CA LEU A 64 79.74 2.70 32.79
C LEU A 64 79.91 1.20 33.12
N GLU A 65 79.62 0.33 32.16
CA GLU A 65 80.20 -1.01 32.12
C GLU A 65 81.17 -1.13 30.94
N GLU A 66 82.33 -0.48 31.07
CA GLU A 66 83.60 -1.02 30.59
C GLU A 66 84.63 -0.82 31.69
N GLY A 67 84.98 -1.88 32.41
CA GLY A 67 86.16 -1.91 33.28
C GLY A 67 85.91 -2.26 34.74
N GLU A 68 86.25 -3.50 35.06
CA GLU A 68 86.78 -3.99 36.34
C GLU A 68 85.85 -4.18 37.56
N GLU A 69 85.60 -5.48 37.79
CA GLU A 69 85.77 -6.23 39.05
C GLU A 69 84.94 -5.81 40.28
N GLY A 70 83.95 -6.65 40.60
CA GLY A 70 83.44 -6.85 41.95
C GLY A 70 83.82 -8.23 42.44
N GLU A 71 84.92 -8.32 43.19
CA GLU A 71 85.18 -9.39 44.15
C GLU A 71 84.81 -8.89 45.56
N GLU A 72 84.34 -9.82 46.38
CA GLU A 72 84.07 -9.72 47.83
C GLU A 72 82.84 -8.90 48.27
N GLY A 73 82.00 -9.36 49.18
CA GLY A 73 82.06 -10.57 50.01
C GLY A 73 80.95 -10.51 51.04
N GLU A 74 80.26 -11.64 51.20
CA GLU A 74 79.60 -11.99 52.44
C GLU A 74 80.63 -12.02 53.57
N GLU A 75 80.30 -11.48 54.74
CA GLU A 75 80.34 -12.25 55.98
C GLU A 75 79.86 -11.40 57.15
N ARG A 76 78.76 -11.86 57.75
CA ARG A 76 78.25 -11.38 59.02
C ARG A 76 78.29 -12.54 59.99
N GLU A 77 79.44 -12.81 60.62
CA GLU A 77 79.50 -13.53 61.88
C GLU A 77 80.79 -13.20 62.63
N LYS A 78 80.64 -12.55 63.79
CA LYS A 78 81.27 -12.95 65.06
C LYS A 78 80.83 -12.03 66.18
N MET A 79 79.93 -12.58 66.99
CA MET A 79 79.71 -12.27 68.38
C MET A 79 81.04 -12.41 69.15
N LYS A 80 81.48 -11.35 69.86
CA LYS A 80 82.29 -11.42 71.10
C LYS A 80 82.47 -10.03 71.74
N THR A 81 81.61 -9.77 72.72
CA THR A 81 81.93 -9.30 74.07
C THR A 81 82.96 -8.18 74.24
N ILE A 82 82.50 -6.96 74.56
CA ILE A 82 83.20 -6.05 75.50
C ILE A 82 82.14 -5.48 76.47
N LYS A 83 82.12 -6.04 77.69
CA LYS A 83 81.34 -5.53 78.83
C LYS A 83 82.12 -4.43 79.55
N HIS A 84 81.33 -3.53 80.14
CA HIS A 84 81.68 -2.45 81.06
C HIS A 84 82.84 -2.73 82.03
N VAL A 85 83.64 -1.69 82.26
CA VAL A 85 84.54 -1.57 83.42
C VAL A 85 83.88 -0.65 84.46
N ARG A 86 83.51 -1.21 85.61
CA ARG A 86 83.36 -0.50 86.89
C ARG A 86 83.98 -1.36 88.00
N ARG A 87 84.90 -0.74 88.76
CA ARG A 87 85.37 -0.98 90.15
C ARG A 87 84.58 -2.06 90.93
N ASN A 88 85.13 -2.96 91.76
CA ASN A 88 86.14 -2.83 92.83
C ASN A 88 86.45 -4.23 93.47
N GLU A 89 87.54 -4.29 94.25
CA GLU A 89 87.85 -5.23 95.37
C GLU A 89 88.26 -6.70 95.09
N ALA A 90 89.54 -7.03 95.33
CA ALA A 90 90.02 -7.78 96.51
C ALA A 90 91.49 -8.25 96.32
N LEU A 91 92.30 -8.07 97.38
CA LEU A 91 93.64 -8.65 97.59
C LEU A 91 93.62 -10.20 97.48
N PRO A 92 94.70 -10.88 97.04
CA PRO A 92 95.77 -11.24 97.99
C PRO A 92 97.22 -11.33 97.46
N LYS A 93 98.14 -11.01 98.39
CA LYS A 93 99.45 -11.62 98.71
C LYS A 93 100.48 -11.95 97.61
N GLN A 94 101.62 -11.26 97.79
CA GLN A 94 102.97 -11.81 97.98
C GLN A 94 103.86 -11.97 96.73
N MET A 95 104.89 -11.12 96.65
CA MET A 95 106.34 -11.44 96.57
C MET A 95 107.09 -10.09 96.61
N THR A 96 107.73 -9.71 97.72
CA THR A 96 109.16 -9.93 98.01
C THR A 96 110.12 -9.44 96.92
N GLY A 97 110.85 -8.36 97.20
CA GLY A 97 112.12 -8.08 96.51
C GLY A 97 112.46 -6.60 96.36
N ARG A 98 113.58 -6.19 96.98
CA ARG A 98 114.29 -4.90 96.96
C ARG A 98 113.63 -3.73 97.70
N HIS A 99 114.11 -3.19 98.83
CA HIS A 99 115.42 -3.22 99.48
C HIS A 99 116.61 -3.05 98.52
N GLU A 100 116.93 -1.81 98.13
CA GLU A 100 118.27 -1.37 97.70
C GLU A 100 118.25 0.14 97.40
N LEU A 101 118.24 0.99 98.44
CA LEU A 101 119.16 2.13 98.54
C LEU A 101 119.13 2.69 99.97
N ARG A 102 119.59 1.84 100.89
CA ARG A 102 120.22 2.29 102.12
C ARG A 102 121.72 2.17 101.87
N THR A 103 122.46 3.24 102.13
CA THR A 103 123.90 3.27 102.43
C THR A 103 124.87 3.40 101.24
N ALA A 104 125.28 4.64 100.97
CA ALA A 104 126.59 5.03 100.42
C ALA A 104 126.74 6.54 100.67
N MET A 105 127.67 7.10 101.44
CA MET A 105 128.82 6.61 102.19
C MET A 105 129.04 7.62 103.33
N MET A 106 129.26 7.13 104.55
CA MET A 106 130.22 7.78 105.43
C MET A 106 131.61 7.50 104.82
N LYS A 107 132.22 8.50 104.17
CA LYS A 107 133.68 8.64 104.15
C LYS A 107 134.02 10.12 104.22
N ARG A 108 134.88 10.45 105.18
CA ARG A 108 135.49 11.75 105.41
C ARG A 108 136.32 12.18 104.18
N GLU A 109 136.47 13.51 104.06
CA GLU A 109 137.51 14.29 103.36
C GLU A 109 137.33 14.71 101.88
N ASN A 110 137.10 16.04 101.72
CA ASN A 110 137.48 17.01 100.66
C ASN A 110 136.53 17.32 99.48
N PHE A 111 136.17 18.62 99.32
CA PHE A 111 135.28 19.21 98.30
C PHE A 111 136.02 19.99 97.18
N THR A 112 135.60 19.89 95.90
CA THR A 112 135.99 20.81 94.78
C THR A 112 134.86 21.06 93.74
N LYS A 113 135.02 22.05 92.82
CA LYS A 113 134.02 23.04 92.36
C LYS A 113 133.14 22.77 91.09
N GLU A 114 133.29 21.68 90.34
CA GLU A 114 132.55 21.49 89.05
C GLU A 114 131.05 21.12 89.21
N SER A 115 130.64 20.65 90.38
CA SER A 115 129.26 20.30 90.70
C SER A 115 128.27 21.48 90.66
N LYS A 116 128.74 22.74 90.56
CA LYS A 116 127.88 23.92 90.69
C LYS A 116 127.23 24.38 89.38
N HIS A 117 127.95 24.36 88.25
CA HIS A 117 127.43 24.86 86.96
C HIS A 117 126.41 23.90 86.34
N ASP A 118 126.63 22.59 86.46
CA ASP A 118 125.67 21.56 86.03
C ASP A 118 124.40 21.59 86.90
N LEU A 119 124.52 21.88 88.20
CA LEU A 119 123.36 22.11 89.06
C LEU A 119 122.52 23.29 88.56
N ILE A 120 123.17 24.41 88.20
CA ILE A 120 122.51 25.61 87.68
C ILE A 120 121.87 25.35 86.30
N ALA A 121 122.54 24.62 85.41
CA ALA A 121 122.00 24.25 84.09
C ALA A 121 120.82 23.28 84.21
N MET A 122 120.91 22.29 85.11
CA MET A 122 119.84 21.35 85.44
C MET A 122 118.67 22.05 86.11
N GLU A 123 118.90 23.02 87.00
CA GLU A 123 117.87 23.89 87.59
C GLU A 123 117.19 24.79 86.54
N ARG A 124 117.94 25.34 85.58
CA ARG A 124 117.38 26.12 84.45
C ARG A 124 116.58 25.25 83.49
N GLN A 125 117.08 24.07 83.13
CA GLN A 125 116.33 23.10 82.31
C GLN A 125 115.08 22.62 83.05
N LYS A 126 115.18 22.36 84.35
CA LYS A 126 114.04 22.08 85.21
C LYS A 126 113.03 23.22 85.16
N ALA A 127 113.44 24.49 85.25
CA ALA A 127 112.56 25.65 85.16
C ALA A 127 111.91 25.82 83.76
N VAL A 128 112.64 25.57 82.67
CA VAL A 128 112.10 25.64 81.30
C VAL A 128 111.10 24.51 81.03
N LEU A 129 111.44 23.28 81.43
CA LEU A 129 110.51 22.15 81.38
C LEU A 129 109.28 22.44 82.24
N GLU A 130 109.46 22.98 83.44
CA GLU A 130 108.36 23.37 84.33
C GLU A 130 107.47 24.43 83.68
N LEU A 131 108.02 25.47 83.05
CA LEU A 131 107.26 26.47 82.30
C LEU A 131 106.53 25.87 81.09
N ALA A 132 107.19 25.05 80.27
CA ALA A 132 106.58 24.39 79.12
C ALA A 132 105.44 23.44 79.54
N LEU A 133 105.64 22.73 80.65
CA LEU A 133 104.64 21.86 81.26
C LEU A 133 103.47 22.70 81.80
N MET A 134 103.72 23.88 82.39
CA MET A 134 102.67 24.84 82.77
C MET A 134 101.90 25.38 81.54
N THR A 135 102.57 25.73 80.44
CA THR A 135 101.91 26.19 79.21
C THR A 135 101.07 25.07 78.59
N LYS A 136 101.60 23.85 78.48
CA LYS A 136 100.84 22.70 77.98
C LYS A 136 99.65 22.35 78.89
N ARG A 137 99.82 22.41 80.22
CA ARG A 137 98.70 22.29 81.16
C ARG A 137 97.65 23.38 80.92
N SER A 138 98.05 24.62 80.68
CA SER A 138 97.11 25.72 80.40
C SER A 138 96.37 25.55 79.06
N ASP A 139 97.03 25.01 78.04
CA ASP A 139 96.45 24.70 76.73
C ASP A 139 95.49 23.51 76.81
N ILE A 140 95.87 22.44 77.51
CA ILE A 140 95.00 21.29 77.81
C ILE A 140 93.74 21.78 78.52
N LEU A 141 93.90 22.61 79.56
CA LEU A 141 92.76 23.22 80.27
C LEU A 141 91.90 24.12 79.36
N ARG A 142 92.44 24.71 78.29
CA ARG A 142 91.66 25.49 77.32
C ARG A 142 90.89 24.58 76.36
N MET A 143 91.52 23.50 75.86
CA MET A 143 90.87 22.50 75.00
C MET A 143 89.79 21.73 75.77
N ASP A 144 90.06 21.30 76.99
CA ASP A 144 89.07 20.66 77.88
C ASP A 144 87.86 21.57 78.10
N ARG A 145 88.08 22.88 78.24
CA ARG A 145 86.99 23.87 78.32
C ARG A 145 86.21 24.02 77.02
N ALA A 146 86.83 23.85 75.85
CA ALA A 146 86.15 23.89 74.55
C ALA A 146 85.36 22.60 74.30
N ILE A 147 85.97 21.44 74.54
CA ILE A 147 85.33 20.12 74.48
C ILE A 147 84.11 20.09 75.41
N ALA A 148 84.25 20.55 76.66
CA ALA A 148 83.14 20.59 77.60
C ALA A 148 82.00 21.54 77.16
N LYS A 149 82.26 22.56 76.33
CA LYS A 149 81.21 23.41 75.75
C LYS A 149 80.52 22.71 74.58
N GLU A 150 81.28 22.12 73.66
CA GLU A 150 80.72 21.37 72.52
C GLU A 150 79.94 20.14 72.99
N GLU A 151 80.45 19.37 73.96
CA GLU A 151 79.73 18.25 74.56
C GLU A 151 78.41 18.68 75.20
N LYS A 152 78.35 19.88 75.80
CA LYS A 152 77.09 20.43 76.33
C LYS A 152 76.12 20.75 75.20
N GLN A 153 76.58 21.39 74.13
CA GLN A 153 75.76 21.70 72.96
C GLN A 153 75.26 20.43 72.25
N LEU A 154 76.13 19.42 72.12
CA LEU A 154 75.78 18.14 71.50
C LEU A 154 74.73 17.41 72.33
N LYS A 155 74.88 17.40 73.67
CA LYS A 155 73.85 16.88 74.59
C LYS A 155 72.53 17.65 74.51
N GLU A 156 72.56 18.96 74.28
CA GLU A 156 71.35 19.77 74.09
C GLU A 156 70.63 19.43 72.77
N LEU A 157 71.39 19.27 71.68
CA LEU A 157 70.87 18.86 70.37
C LEU A 157 70.36 17.41 70.37
N GLU A 158 71.07 16.48 71.01
CA GLU A 158 70.64 15.10 71.18
C GLU A 158 69.29 15.04 71.90
N LYS A 159 69.14 15.77 73.01
CA LYS A 159 67.87 15.92 73.71
C LYS A 159 66.77 16.56 72.86
N LEU A 160 67.11 17.42 71.90
CA LEU A 160 66.14 18.02 70.99
C LEU A 160 65.64 16.99 69.98
N ILE A 161 66.56 16.23 69.37
CA ILE A 161 66.22 15.16 68.42
C ILE A 161 65.41 14.07 69.12
N GLU A 162 65.78 13.66 70.33
CA GLU A 162 65.00 12.71 71.14
C GLU A 162 63.58 13.21 71.36
N ARG A 163 63.42 14.49 71.74
CA ARG A 163 62.09 15.10 71.92
C ARG A 163 61.27 15.14 70.63
N ASP A 164 61.89 15.44 69.50
CA ASP A 164 61.18 15.51 68.22
C ASP A 164 60.87 14.13 67.63
N ASN A 165 61.72 13.12 67.87
CA ASN A 165 61.44 11.72 67.57
C ASN A 165 60.23 11.22 68.38
N LEU A 166 60.19 11.52 69.69
CA LEU A 166 59.03 11.18 70.54
C LEU A 166 57.74 11.80 70.01
N LYS A 167 57.75 13.09 69.65
CA LYS A 167 56.58 13.75 69.03
C LYS A 167 56.19 13.09 67.70
N SER A 168 57.17 12.68 66.90
CA SER A 168 56.93 12.04 65.60
C SER A 168 56.32 10.65 65.77
N GLU A 169 56.80 9.86 66.73
CA GLU A 169 56.22 8.58 67.10
C GLU A 169 54.80 8.72 67.66
N GLU A 170 54.55 9.72 68.50
CA GLU A 170 53.21 10.05 68.98
C GLU A 170 52.28 10.44 67.83
N PHE A 171 52.75 11.27 66.89
CA PHE A 171 51.99 11.65 65.70
C PHE A 171 51.67 10.45 64.80
N LEU A 172 52.64 9.55 64.57
CA LEU A 172 52.43 8.34 63.78
C LEU A 172 51.44 7.40 64.45
N ARG A 173 51.55 7.19 65.77
CA ARG A 173 50.59 6.39 66.53
C ARG A 173 49.18 6.97 66.46
N GLU A 174 49.05 8.28 66.59
CA GLU A 174 47.74 8.95 66.49
C GLU A 174 47.17 8.90 65.07
N ASN A 175 48.01 9.02 64.04
CA ASN A 175 47.58 8.88 62.64
C ASN A 175 47.13 7.45 62.32
N GLU A 176 47.90 6.46 62.73
CA GLU A 176 47.56 5.04 62.57
C GLU A 176 46.26 4.71 63.30
N LYS A 177 46.13 5.19 64.55
CA LYS A 177 44.88 5.07 65.32
C LYS A 177 43.70 5.69 64.58
N LYS A 178 43.81 6.93 64.11
CA LYS A 178 42.76 7.59 63.32
C LYS A 178 42.44 6.86 62.01
N SER A 179 43.44 6.29 61.34
CA SER A 179 43.25 5.51 60.12
C SER A 179 42.49 4.22 60.39
N VAL A 180 42.85 3.51 61.46
CA VAL A 180 42.15 2.29 61.91
C VAL A 180 40.72 2.61 62.34
N GLU A 181 40.52 3.68 63.12
CA GLU A 181 39.19 4.14 63.53
C GLU A 181 38.32 4.49 62.31
N ALA A 182 38.87 5.21 61.32
CA ALA A 182 38.16 5.52 60.08
C ALA A 182 37.79 4.25 59.30
N ARG A 183 38.72 3.29 59.16
CA ARG A 183 38.43 2.00 58.49
C ARG A 183 37.36 1.20 59.22
N ALA A 184 37.44 1.13 60.54
CA ALA A 184 36.44 0.44 61.36
C ALA A 184 35.05 1.07 61.20
N PHE A 185 34.98 2.41 61.19
CA PHE A 185 33.75 3.14 60.93
C PHE A 185 33.17 2.82 59.54
N TYR A 186 33.99 2.87 58.47
CA TYR A 186 33.55 2.51 57.13
C TYR A 186 33.11 1.04 57.02
N GLU A 187 33.81 0.12 57.69
CA GLU A 187 33.43 -1.29 57.68
C GLU A 187 32.11 -1.51 58.40
N GLN A 188 31.88 -0.82 59.53
CA GLN A 188 30.61 -0.87 60.25
C GLN A 188 29.46 -0.27 59.42
N GLU A 189 29.65 0.87 58.78
CA GLU A 189 28.66 1.46 57.87
C GLU A 189 28.38 0.55 56.67
N ALA A 190 29.42 -0.08 56.10
CA ALA A 190 29.26 -1.03 55.00
C ALA A 190 28.49 -2.29 55.43
N LYS A 191 28.72 -2.80 56.65
CA LYS A 191 27.94 -3.90 57.24
C LYS A 191 26.48 -3.49 57.45
N SER A 192 26.23 -2.34 58.08
CA SER A 192 24.87 -1.82 58.28
C SER A 192 24.14 -1.58 56.95
N LYS A 193 24.83 -1.05 55.93
CA LYS A 193 24.28 -0.90 54.58
C LYS A 193 23.91 -2.25 53.97
N LYS A 194 24.79 -3.26 54.06
CA LYS A 194 24.50 -4.61 53.57
C LYS A 194 23.27 -5.20 54.26
N GLU A 195 23.18 -5.10 55.58
CA GLU A 195 22.03 -5.55 56.37
C GLU A 195 20.73 -4.87 55.90
N LYS A 196 20.72 -3.53 55.81
CA LYS A 196 19.56 -2.77 55.30
C LYS A 196 19.20 -3.16 53.86
N THR A 197 20.18 -3.41 52.99
CA THR A 197 19.88 -3.85 51.62
C THR A 197 19.25 -5.24 51.55
N VAL A 198 19.59 -6.14 52.48
CA VAL A 198 18.95 -7.45 52.59
C VAL A 198 17.52 -7.29 53.10
N GLU A 199 17.31 -6.43 54.09
CA GLU A 199 15.98 -6.12 54.61
C GLU A 199 15.07 -5.47 53.55
N ILE A 200 15.57 -4.50 52.77
CA ILE A 200 14.84 -3.93 51.64
C ILE A 200 14.45 -5.01 50.61
N LYS A 201 15.37 -5.93 50.30
CA LYS A 201 15.05 -7.05 49.38
C LYS A 201 13.98 -7.96 49.94
N LYS A 202 14.01 -8.25 51.24
CA LYS A 202 13.00 -9.05 51.93
C LYS A 202 11.63 -8.35 51.89
N LEU A 203 11.56 -7.08 52.28
CA LEU A 203 10.33 -6.28 52.23
C LEU A 203 9.78 -6.14 50.80
N ASN A 204 10.65 -6.00 49.80
CA ASN A 204 10.24 -5.97 48.40
C ASN A 204 9.64 -7.32 47.95
N ALA A 205 10.19 -8.44 48.41
CA ALA A 205 9.66 -9.76 48.12
C ALA A 205 8.29 -9.97 48.80
N GLU A 206 8.14 -9.55 50.05
CA GLU A 206 6.86 -9.58 50.78
C GLU A 206 5.82 -8.68 50.10
N THR A 207 6.20 -7.47 49.68
CA THR A 207 5.33 -6.57 48.92
C THR A 207 4.87 -7.19 47.60
N ALA A 208 5.77 -7.88 46.89
CA ALA A 208 5.42 -8.57 45.64
C ALA A 208 4.47 -9.74 45.89
N ALA A 209 4.67 -10.50 46.98
CA ALA A 209 3.77 -11.58 47.38
C ALA A 209 2.37 -11.05 47.70
N ILE A 210 2.27 -10.02 48.55
CA ILE A 210 1.00 -9.38 48.91
C ILE A 210 0.29 -8.81 47.67
N LYS A 211 1.01 -8.17 46.75
CA LYS A 211 0.44 -7.69 45.48
C LYS A 211 -0.12 -8.82 44.63
N SER A 212 0.58 -9.95 44.56
CA SER A 212 0.10 -11.11 43.81
C SER A 212 -1.11 -11.79 44.46
N GLU A 213 -1.23 -11.72 45.78
CA GLU A 213 -2.41 -12.16 46.51
C GLU A 213 -3.58 -11.20 46.30
N LEU A 214 -3.32 -9.89 46.33
CA LEU A 214 -4.31 -8.87 46.04
C LEU A 214 -4.91 -9.05 44.64
N THR A 215 -4.09 -9.27 43.62
CA THR A 215 -4.61 -9.49 42.25
C THR A 215 -5.47 -10.77 42.16
N LYS A 216 -5.09 -11.84 42.86
CA LYS A 216 -5.92 -13.06 42.92
C LYS A 216 -7.25 -12.79 43.60
N LEU A 217 -7.25 -12.03 44.70
CA LEU A 217 -8.47 -11.65 45.41
C LEU A 217 -9.34 -10.74 44.53
N GLU A 218 -8.75 -9.79 43.80
CA GLU A 218 -9.45 -8.95 42.82
C GLU A 218 -10.09 -9.79 41.71
N GLU A 219 -9.38 -10.77 41.15
CA GLU A 219 -9.95 -11.72 40.17
C GLU A 219 -11.14 -12.49 40.75
N THR A 220 -11.02 -13.03 41.97
CA THR A 220 -12.14 -13.72 42.62
C THR A 220 -13.33 -12.79 42.88
N LEU A 221 -13.07 -11.53 43.24
CA LEU A 221 -14.12 -10.52 43.45
C LEU A 221 -14.83 -10.18 42.13
N MET A 222 -14.09 -10.09 41.03
CA MET A 222 -14.66 -9.89 39.69
C MET A 222 -15.57 -11.07 39.31
N ASP A 223 -15.14 -12.31 39.58
CA ASP A 223 -15.96 -13.49 39.30
C ASP A 223 -17.21 -13.53 40.17
N TYR A 224 -17.12 -13.24 41.47
CA TYR A 224 -18.31 -13.12 42.33
C TYR A 224 -19.25 -11.99 41.90
N THR A 225 -18.72 -10.88 41.39
CA THR A 225 -19.55 -9.80 40.83
C THR A 225 -20.28 -10.26 39.57
N ARG A 226 -19.60 -10.97 38.66
CA ARG A 226 -20.22 -11.57 37.47
C ARG A 226 -21.29 -12.58 37.85
N TYR A 227 -21.04 -13.43 38.84
CA TYR A 227 -22.02 -14.40 39.33
C TYR A 227 -23.21 -13.71 39.96
N LYS A 228 -23.01 -12.66 40.77
CA LYS A 228 -24.09 -11.83 41.31
C LYS A 228 -24.96 -11.23 40.20
N ASP A 229 -24.34 -10.64 39.19
CA ASP A 229 -25.06 -10.05 38.06
C ASP A 229 -25.83 -11.10 37.24
N LEU A 230 -25.23 -12.28 37.03
CA LEU A 230 -25.88 -13.39 36.35
C LEU A 230 -27.10 -13.89 37.14
N LEU A 231 -26.94 -14.13 38.44
CA LEU A 231 -28.03 -14.55 39.33
C LEU A 231 -29.16 -13.50 39.31
N PHE A 232 -28.82 -12.21 39.39
CA PHE A 232 -29.80 -11.14 39.33
C PHE A 232 -30.58 -11.12 38.00
N LYS A 233 -29.90 -11.34 36.87
CA LYS A 233 -30.55 -11.38 35.54
C LYS A 233 -31.43 -12.61 35.33
N LEU A 234 -31.07 -13.74 35.94
CA LEU A 234 -31.84 -14.98 35.87
C LEU A 234 -33.00 -15.02 36.87
N SER A 235 -32.96 -14.21 37.94
CA SER A 235 -34.10 -14.04 38.83
C SER A 235 -35.32 -13.48 38.06
N PRO A 236 -36.55 -13.88 38.41
CA PRO A 236 -37.75 -13.39 37.76
C PRO A 236 -37.87 -11.86 37.77
N PRO A 237 -38.47 -11.24 36.72
CA PRO A 237 -38.63 -9.79 36.62
C PRO A 237 -39.33 -9.16 37.83
N GLU A 238 -40.36 -9.83 38.35
CA GLU A 238 -41.11 -9.38 39.55
C GLU A 238 -40.20 -9.26 40.78
N TRP A 239 -39.27 -10.21 40.94
CA TRP A 239 -38.30 -10.20 42.03
C TRP A 239 -37.21 -9.15 41.82
N GLN A 240 -36.74 -8.97 40.58
CA GLN A 240 -35.77 -7.92 40.24
C GLN A 240 -36.33 -6.52 40.52
N GLU A 241 -37.60 -6.27 40.16
CA GLU A 241 -38.27 -5.00 40.39
C GLU A 241 -38.51 -4.73 41.88
N ALA A 242 -38.91 -5.75 42.63
CA ALA A 242 -39.02 -5.66 44.08
C ALA A 242 -37.68 -5.30 44.73
N GLN A 243 -36.57 -5.88 44.26
CA GLN A 243 -35.23 -5.61 44.78
C GLN A 243 -34.73 -4.21 44.41
N ARG A 244 -34.99 -3.73 43.19
CA ARG A 244 -34.72 -2.34 42.80
C ARG A 244 -35.55 -1.35 43.62
N ALA A 245 -36.82 -1.66 43.88
CA ALA A 245 -37.69 -0.83 44.71
C ALA A 245 -37.25 -0.81 46.18
N LYS A 246 -36.78 -1.94 46.73
CA LYS A 246 -36.15 -2.00 48.06
C LYS A 246 -34.87 -1.14 48.10
N ALA A 247 -33.99 -1.26 47.11
CA ALA A 247 -32.77 -0.45 47.01
C ALA A 247 -33.06 1.06 46.86
N MET A 248 -34.11 1.44 46.13
CA MET A 248 -34.58 2.82 46.02
C MET A 248 -35.17 3.35 47.35
N LYS A 249 -35.81 2.50 48.14
CA LYS A 249 -36.35 2.85 49.47
C LYS A 249 -35.29 2.90 50.57
N ALA A 250 -34.22 2.10 50.44
CA ALA A 250 -33.10 2.04 51.38
C ALA A 250 -32.08 3.18 51.17
N LYS A 251 -32.13 3.89 50.03
CA LYS A 251 -31.32 5.09 49.80
C LYS A 251 -31.95 6.26 50.58
N PRO A 252 -31.30 6.82 51.63
CA PRO A 252 -31.82 8.01 52.31
C PRO A 252 -31.91 9.19 51.32
N PRO A 253 -32.86 10.13 51.49
CA PRO A 253 -32.89 11.34 50.69
C PRO A 253 -31.61 12.12 50.98
N SER A 254 -30.68 12.11 50.03
CA SER A 254 -29.61 13.10 49.98
C SER A 254 -30.27 14.44 49.69
N ASP A 255 -30.55 15.22 50.72
CA ASP A 255 -30.88 16.64 50.65
C ASP A 255 -29.83 17.36 49.80
N LYS A 256 -30.12 17.63 48.52
CA LYS A 256 -29.75 18.83 47.76
C LYS A 256 -30.70 19.00 46.58
N GLU A 257 -31.82 19.68 46.83
CA GLU A 257 -32.52 20.42 45.79
C GLU A 257 -31.82 21.77 45.54
N ALA A 258 -32.03 22.28 44.32
CA ALA A 258 -31.72 23.59 43.77
C ALA A 258 -30.29 23.82 43.24
N GLN A 259 -30.11 23.56 41.95
CA GLN A 259 -29.94 24.64 40.97
C GLN A 259 -30.38 24.18 39.58
N ASP A 260 -31.48 24.77 39.12
CA ASP A 260 -32.00 24.75 37.77
C ASP A 260 -31.28 25.81 36.91
N GLU A 261 -31.32 25.62 35.60
CA GLU A 261 -30.95 26.52 34.50
C GLU A 261 -29.45 26.81 34.23
N HIS A 262 -28.91 26.17 33.18
CA HIS A 262 -28.82 26.87 31.89
C HIS A 262 -28.61 25.89 30.72
N SER A 263 -29.49 26.00 29.73
CA SER A 263 -29.30 25.50 28.38
C SER A 263 -28.23 26.32 27.67
N ARG A 264 -27.19 25.71 27.10
CA ARG A 264 -26.55 26.16 25.86
C ARG A 264 -25.58 25.11 25.30
N GLU A 265 -25.59 25.07 23.98
CA GLU A 265 -24.97 24.16 23.02
C GLU A 265 -23.44 23.93 23.15
N PRO A 266 -22.90 22.89 22.46
CA PRO A 266 -21.48 22.60 22.44
C PRO A 266 -20.75 23.46 21.39
N GLU A 267 -19.63 24.07 21.75
CA GLU A 267 -18.66 24.59 20.77
C GLU A 267 -17.25 24.06 21.04
N GLU A 268 -16.63 23.68 19.93
CA GLU A 268 -15.25 23.24 19.78
C GLU A 268 -14.21 24.32 20.14
N ALA A 269 -12.98 23.82 20.29
CA ALA A 269 -11.73 24.44 19.86
C ALA A 269 -10.79 25.03 20.94
N ALA A 270 -9.67 24.32 21.05
CA ALA A 270 -8.32 24.85 20.87
C ALA A 270 -7.62 25.60 22.02
N ALA A 271 -6.63 24.88 22.56
CA ALA A 271 -5.20 25.20 22.50
C ALA A 271 -4.56 26.19 23.50
N ALA A 272 -3.31 25.81 23.82
CA ALA A 272 -2.23 26.52 24.53
C ALA A 272 -2.42 26.60 26.06
N GLY A 273 -1.52 26.11 26.91
CA GLY A 273 -0.09 25.88 26.76
C GLY A 273 0.62 26.65 27.89
N GLY A 274 1.42 25.99 28.72
CA GLY A 274 2.24 26.68 29.71
C GLY A 274 2.59 25.85 30.95
N SER A 275 3.81 25.34 30.98
CA SER A 275 4.49 24.67 32.10
C SER A 275 4.40 25.41 33.43
N ALA A 276 4.21 24.65 34.51
CA ALA A 276 4.89 24.90 35.78
C ALA A 276 5.06 23.58 36.55
N MET A 277 6.31 23.18 36.77
CA MET A 277 6.65 22.17 37.75
C MET A 277 6.45 22.74 39.15
N THR A 278 5.58 22.12 39.94
CA THR A 278 5.64 22.19 41.40
C THR A 278 5.29 20.84 41.96
N ALA A 279 6.26 20.25 42.66
CA ALA A 279 6.08 19.07 43.48
C ALA A 279 4.96 19.29 44.49
N SER A 280 4.01 18.37 44.55
CA SER A 280 3.14 18.15 45.70
C SER A 280 2.57 16.74 45.55
N GLU A 281 3.11 15.80 46.31
CA GLU A 281 2.37 14.61 46.73
C GLU A 281 1.05 15.08 47.36
N PRO A 282 -0.10 14.52 46.99
CA PRO A 282 -1.19 14.38 47.93
C PRO A 282 -1.00 13.03 48.61
N ASP A 283 -0.47 13.13 49.82
CA ASP A 283 -0.70 12.22 50.92
C ASP A 283 -2.19 11.80 50.90
N ARG A 284 -2.47 10.61 50.33
CA ARG A 284 -3.78 10.00 50.42
C ARG A 284 -3.85 9.46 51.84
N GLU A 285 -4.33 10.32 52.73
CA GLU A 285 -4.87 9.94 54.02
C GLU A 285 -5.63 8.63 53.83
N THR A 286 -5.07 7.57 54.40
CA THR A 286 -5.77 6.35 54.73
C THR A 286 -6.90 6.76 55.67
N THR A 287 -8.05 7.09 55.10
CA THR A 287 -9.32 7.00 55.79
C THR A 287 -9.44 5.55 56.25
N PRO A 288 -9.51 5.28 57.56
CA PRO A 288 -9.95 3.97 58.02
C PRO A 288 -11.35 3.81 57.46
N LEU A 289 -11.52 2.90 56.49
CA LEU A 289 -12.85 2.43 56.14
C LEU A 289 -13.42 1.85 57.44
N GLU A 290 -14.30 2.63 58.07
CA GLU A 290 -15.19 2.13 59.09
C GLU A 290 -15.92 0.94 58.50
N SER A 291 -15.61 -0.21 59.08
CA SER A 291 -16.31 -1.48 58.98
C SER A 291 -17.75 -1.30 59.46
N SER A 292 -18.61 -0.73 58.61
CA SER A 292 -20.02 -0.52 58.87
C SER A 292 -20.83 -0.76 57.60
N ASP A 293 -20.95 -2.01 57.17
CA ASP A 293 -22.17 -2.56 56.52
C ASP A 293 -22.06 -4.07 56.16
N TYR A 294 -21.60 -4.91 57.08
CA TYR A 294 -21.61 -6.38 56.88
C TYR A 294 -22.84 -7.05 57.54
N GLU A 295 -23.99 -6.37 57.62
CA GLU A 295 -25.20 -6.94 58.22
C GLU A 295 -26.39 -7.11 57.27
N ASP A 296 -26.27 -6.79 55.97
CA ASP A 296 -27.32 -7.15 55.01
C ASP A 296 -26.89 -8.40 54.22
N GLU A 297 -27.26 -9.58 54.75
CA GLU A 297 -27.09 -10.83 54.02
C GLU A 297 -27.85 -10.72 52.70
N PRO A 298 -27.18 -10.80 51.54
CA PRO A 298 -27.82 -10.53 50.26
C PRO A 298 -28.93 -11.56 50.02
N GLU A 299 -30.19 -11.11 50.03
CA GLU A 299 -31.34 -11.94 49.68
C GLU A 299 -31.14 -12.47 48.25
N LEU A 300 -30.90 -13.78 48.11
CA LEU A 300 -30.81 -14.48 46.84
C LEU A 300 -32.17 -15.08 46.48
N TYR A 301 -32.55 -15.00 45.21
CA TYR A 301 -33.76 -15.67 44.72
C TYR A 301 -33.60 -17.20 44.71
N PHE A 302 -32.44 -17.67 44.26
CA PHE A 302 -32.13 -19.09 44.19
C PHE A 302 -31.59 -19.57 45.54
N THR A 303 -32.26 -20.55 46.13
CA THR A 303 -31.89 -21.15 47.43
C THR A 303 -31.09 -22.43 47.24
N GLU A 304 -31.38 -23.20 46.19
CA GLU A 304 -30.67 -24.42 45.84
C GLU A 304 -29.95 -24.27 44.50
N PRO A 305 -28.66 -24.65 44.37
CA PRO A 305 -27.92 -24.54 43.11
C PRO A 305 -28.55 -25.30 41.94
N GLN A 306 -29.32 -26.36 42.22
CA GLN A 306 -30.02 -27.15 41.21
C GLN A 306 -31.09 -26.32 40.49
N GLN A 307 -31.77 -25.40 41.19
CA GLN A 307 -32.80 -24.52 40.59
C GLN A 307 -32.22 -23.68 39.43
N LEU A 308 -30.98 -23.20 39.59
CA LEU A 308 -30.30 -22.43 38.56
C LEU A 308 -29.92 -23.32 37.37
N LEU A 309 -29.41 -24.52 37.64
CA LEU A 309 -29.01 -25.47 36.60
C LEU A 309 -30.21 -25.93 35.78
N ASP A 310 -31.34 -26.21 36.43
CA ASP A 310 -32.59 -26.60 35.79
C ASP A 310 -33.13 -25.46 34.93
N LEU A 311 -33.15 -24.21 35.45
CA LEU A 311 -33.57 -23.02 34.70
C LEU A 311 -32.70 -22.79 33.46
N VAL A 312 -31.38 -22.87 33.60
CA VAL A 312 -30.45 -22.69 32.46
C VAL A 312 -30.61 -23.83 31.46
N THR A 313 -30.88 -25.05 31.91
CA THR A 313 -31.15 -26.20 31.04
C THR A 313 -32.46 -26.02 30.27
N GLU A 314 -33.52 -25.55 30.93
CA GLU A 314 -34.80 -25.22 30.30
C GLU A 314 -34.63 -24.08 29.29
N LEU A 315 -33.96 -22.98 29.66
CA LEU A 315 -33.67 -21.88 28.74
C LEU A 315 -32.82 -22.35 27.55
N ARG A 316 -31.89 -23.29 27.77
CA ARG A 316 -31.09 -23.88 26.68
C ARG A 316 -31.96 -24.72 25.75
N GLU A 317 -32.87 -25.53 26.30
CA GLU A 317 -33.81 -26.34 25.52
C GLU A 317 -34.79 -25.45 24.73
N GLN A 318 -35.34 -24.41 25.37
CA GLN A 318 -36.19 -23.41 24.73
C GLN A 318 -35.45 -22.71 23.59
N ASN A 319 -34.24 -22.21 23.83
CA ASN A 319 -33.42 -21.58 22.79
C ASN A 319 -33.12 -22.56 21.64
N LEU A 320 -32.82 -23.82 21.92
CA LEU A 320 -32.61 -24.83 20.88
C LEU A 320 -33.89 -25.07 20.07
N SER A 321 -35.05 -25.15 20.74
CA SER A 321 -36.35 -25.32 20.08
C SER A 321 -36.71 -24.12 19.20
N LEU A 322 -36.39 -22.88 19.65
CA LEU A 322 -36.59 -21.65 18.89
C LEU A 322 -35.69 -21.62 17.65
N ILE A 323 -34.42 -21.99 17.79
CA ILE A 323 -33.48 -22.09 16.67
C ILE A 323 -34.02 -23.10 15.65
N GLN A 324 -34.41 -24.30 16.09
CA GLN A 324 -34.97 -25.33 15.20
C GLN A 324 -36.25 -24.85 14.49
N ASN A 325 -37.13 -24.14 15.20
CA ASN A 325 -38.35 -23.61 14.60
C ASN A 325 -38.04 -22.48 13.60
N SER A 326 -37.07 -21.60 13.90
CA SER A 326 -36.59 -20.58 12.96
C SER A 326 -36.04 -21.23 11.70
N THR A 327 -35.15 -22.22 11.84
CA THR A 327 -34.56 -22.93 10.70
C THR A 327 -35.63 -23.62 9.86
N ARG A 328 -36.60 -24.32 10.48
CA ARG A 328 -37.72 -24.93 9.74
C ARG A 328 -38.57 -23.86 9.04
N GLY A 329 -38.82 -22.73 9.70
CA GLY A 329 -39.52 -21.60 9.10
C GLY A 329 -38.79 -21.05 7.88
N GLU A 330 -37.47 -20.86 7.99
CA GLU A 330 -36.59 -20.43 6.90
C GLU A 330 -36.62 -21.42 5.73
N GLU A 331 -36.56 -22.73 5.99
CA GLU A 331 -36.71 -23.77 4.96
C GLU A 331 -38.06 -23.66 4.22
N THR A 332 -39.17 -23.51 4.95
CA THR A 332 -40.50 -23.36 4.30
C THR A 332 -40.61 -22.09 3.47
N VAL A 333 -39.97 -21.00 3.90
CA VAL A 333 -39.94 -19.74 3.13
C VAL A 333 -39.11 -19.92 1.86
N GLU A 334 -37.98 -20.63 1.93
CA GLU A 334 -37.15 -20.91 0.76
C GLU A 334 -37.85 -21.84 -0.24
N GLU A 335 -38.57 -22.87 0.24
CA GLU A 335 -39.41 -23.72 -0.61
C GLU A 335 -40.51 -22.91 -1.31
N LEU A 336 -41.23 -22.05 -0.58
CA LEU A 336 -42.24 -21.17 -1.16
C LEU A 336 -41.63 -20.22 -2.20
N ARG A 337 -40.43 -19.70 -1.93
CA ARG A 337 -39.71 -18.84 -2.86
C ARG A 337 -39.36 -19.57 -4.16
N GLN A 338 -38.90 -20.81 -4.09
CA GLN A 338 -38.64 -21.64 -5.28
C GLN A 338 -39.93 -21.95 -6.06
N VAL A 339 -41.03 -22.25 -5.37
CA VAL A 339 -42.34 -22.47 -6.00
C VAL A 339 -42.83 -21.18 -6.69
N MET A 340 -42.66 -20.03 -6.07
CA MET A 340 -43.00 -18.74 -6.66
C MET A 340 -42.17 -18.45 -7.91
N GLU A 341 -40.85 -18.68 -7.86
CA GLU A 341 -39.96 -18.45 -9.01
C GLU A 341 -40.33 -19.37 -10.18
N THR A 342 -40.48 -20.66 -9.93
CA THR A 342 -40.89 -21.63 -10.97
C THR A 342 -42.29 -21.34 -11.53
N THR A 343 -43.20 -20.76 -10.74
CA THR A 343 -44.51 -20.33 -11.21
C THR A 343 -44.40 -19.06 -12.04
N ARG A 344 -43.58 -18.10 -11.62
CA ARG A 344 -43.29 -16.87 -12.37
C ARG A 344 -42.71 -17.20 -13.75
N GLU A 345 -41.72 -18.09 -13.83
CA GLU A 345 -41.13 -18.53 -15.10
C GLU A 345 -42.15 -19.20 -16.03
N LYS A 346 -43.12 -19.95 -15.48
CA LYS A 346 -44.21 -20.54 -16.28
C LYS A 346 -45.14 -19.47 -16.83
N ILE A 347 -45.52 -18.50 -15.99
CA ILE A 347 -46.36 -17.37 -16.39
C ILE A 347 -45.68 -16.55 -17.48
N GLU A 348 -44.38 -16.28 -17.34
CA GLU A 348 -43.60 -15.53 -18.34
C GLU A 348 -43.56 -16.26 -19.69
N LYS A 349 -43.35 -17.58 -19.69
CA LYS A 349 -43.44 -18.40 -20.92
C LYS A 349 -44.83 -18.39 -21.55
N ASP A 350 -45.88 -18.44 -20.73
CA ASP A 350 -47.26 -18.36 -21.20
C ASP A 350 -47.58 -16.97 -21.76
N GLU A 351 -47.05 -15.91 -21.16
CA GLU A 351 -47.16 -14.52 -21.64
C GLU A 351 -46.46 -14.34 -23.00
N GLU A 352 -45.22 -14.80 -23.14
CA GLU A 352 -44.50 -14.83 -24.42
C GLU A 352 -45.29 -15.60 -25.49
N HIS A 353 -45.88 -16.74 -25.11
CA HIS A 353 -46.70 -17.53 -26.02
C HIS A 353 -47.97 -16.78 -26.46
N LEU A 354 -48.66 -16.10 -25.53
CA LEU A 354 -49.84 -15.30 -25.82
C LEU A 354 -49.50 -14.09 -26.70
N GLU A 355 -48.37 -13.43 -26.49
CA GLU A 355 -47.90 -12.34 -27.36
C GLU A 355 -47.69 -12.81 -28.80
N LEU A 356 -47.06 -13.99 -28.97
CA LEU A 356 -46.90 -14.60 -30.29
C LEU A 356 -48.25 -14.92 -30.95
N GLN A 357 -49.21 -15.44 -30.21
CA GLN A 357 -50.57 -15.69 -30.71
C GLN A 357 -51.27 -14.39 -31.11
N ILE A 358 -51.17 -13.34 -30.29
CA ILE A 358 -51.74 -12.02 -30.59
C ILE A 358 -51.13 -11.46 -31.87
N ASN A 359 -49.82 -11.56 -32.04
CA ASN A 359 -49.14 -11.10 -33.26
C ASN A 359 -49.60 -11.89 -34.50
N ASP A 360 -49.71 -13.22 -34.42
CA ASP A 360 -50.24 -14.04 -35.53
C ASP A 360 -51.68 -13.65 -35.88
N VAL A 361 -52.56 -13.48 -34.89
CA VAL A 361 -53.95 -13.05 -35.11
C VAL A 361 -53.99 -11.64 -35.73
N ASN A 362 -53.17 -10.70 -35.27
CA ASN A 362 -53.09 -9.36 -35.84
C ASN A 362 -52.61 -9.40 -37.30
N GLN A 363 -51.60 -10.20 -37.62
CA GLN A 363 -51.16 -10.40 -39.00
C GLN A 363 -52.26 -11.00 -39.90
N ARG A 364 -53.05 -11.94 -39.38
CA ARG A 364 -54.21 -12.49 -40.11
C ARG A 364 -55.28 -11.42 -40.32
N ILE A 365 -55.56 -10.60 -39.31
CA ILE A 365 -56.49 -9.47 -39.41
C ILE A 365 -56.02 -8.47 -40.47
N ASP A 366 -54.74 -8.12 -40.50
CA ASP A 366 -54.20 -7.16 -41.47
C ASP A 366 -54.23 -7.71 -42.90
N LYS A 367 -53.92 -9.00 -43.09
CA LYS A 367 -54.11 -9.68 -44.38
C LYS A 367 -55.57 -9.63 -44.82
N GLU A 368 -56.51 -9.87 -43.91
CA GLU A 368 -57.95 -9.85 -44.24
C GLU A 368 -58.45 -8.42 -44.50
N LYS A 369 -57.99 -7.43 -43.73
CA LYS A 369 -58.25 -6.00 -43.99
C LYS A 369 -57.72 -5.57 -45.36
N ALA A 370 -56.53 -6.04 -45.75
CA ALA A 370 -55.97 -5.76 -47.07
C ALA A 370 -56.84 -6.34 -48.20
N LYS A 371 -57.33 -7.58 -48.03
CA LYS A 371 -58.31 -8.19 -48.96
C LYS A 371 -59.62 -7.40 -49.00
N TYR A 372 -60.17 -7.03 -47.85
CA TYR A 372 -61.37 -6.20 -47.75
C TYR A 372 -61.19 -4.87 -48.48
N ASN A 373 -60.06 -4.19 -48.28
CA ASN A 373 -59.75 -2.93 -48.96
C ASN A 373 -59.65 -3.12 -50.48
N LYS A 374 -58.99 -4.19 -50.95
CA LYS A 374 -58.90 -4.53 -52.38
C LYS A 374 -60.28 -4.81 -52.98
N LEU A 375 -61.12 -5.56 -52.27
CA LEU A 375 -62.49 -5.84 -52.69
C LEU A 375 -63.33 -4.57 -52.72
N LYS A 376 -63.23 -3.72 -51.69
CA LYS A 376 -63.88 -2.42 -51.62
C LYS A 376 -63.50 -1.53 -52.80
N GLN A 377 -62.21 -1.46 -53.15
CA GLN A 377 -61.75 -0.74 -54.34
C GLN A 377 -62.35 -1.32 -55.62
N LYS A 378 -62.38 -2.67 -55.77
CA LYS A 378 -62.99 -3.32 -56.93
C LYS A 378 -64.49 -3.03 -57.05
N VAL A 379 -65.22 -3.07 -55.93
CA VAL A 379 -66.66 -2.73 -55.88
C VAL A 379 -66.86 -1.26 -56.19
N GLN A 380 -66.05 -0.37 -55.63
CA GLN A 380 -66.12 1.06 -55.91
C GLN A 380 -65.84 1.38 -57.38
N LEU A 381 -64.83 0.73 -57.97
CA LEU A 381 -64.57 0.82 -59.41
C LEU A 381 -65.79 0.32 -60.20
N HIS A 382 -66.34 -0.85 -59.88
CA HIS A 382 -67.51 -1.39 -60.56
C HIS A 382 -68.73 -0.45 -60.48
N LEU A 383 -68.95 0.20 -59.34
CA LEU A 383 -70.02 1.21 -59.18
C LEU A 383 -69.74 2.51 -59.96
N SER A 384 -68.46 2.85 -60.21
CA SER A 384 -68.06 4.03 -60.98
C SER A 384 -68.05 3.80 -62.50
N LEU A 385 -67.93 2.53 -62.93
CA LEU A 385 -68.22 2.17 -64.31
C LEU A 385 -69.74 2.25 -64.48
N ASN A 386 -70.20 3.12 -65.37
CA ASN A 386 -71.60 3.18 -65.77
C ASN A 386 -71.99 1.81 -66.35
N THR A 387 -72.73 1.01 -65.58
CA THR A 387 -73.30 -0.26 -66.06
C THR A 387 -74.21 0.00 -67.26
N GLU A 388 -74.84 1.17 -67.32
CA GLU A 388 -75.64 1.62 -68.47
C GLU A 388 -74.83 1.67 -69.77
N ASP A 389 -73.56 2.09 -69.75
CA ASP A 389 -72.72 2.13 -70.95
C ASP A 389 -72.28 0.73 -71.39
N GLN A 390 -72.05 -0.19 -70.44
CA GLN A 390 -71.74 -1.60 -70.75
C GLN A 390 -72.98 -2.35 -71.25
N ASP A 391 -74.12 -2.17 -70.60
CA ASP A 391 -75.40 -2.77 -70.99
C ASP A 391 -75.83 -2.25 -72.37
N ALA A 392 -75.69 -0.94 -72.63
CA ALA A 392 -75.93 -0.37 -73.96
C ALA A 392 -74.97 -0.94 -75.03
N MET A 393 -73.70 -1.20 -74.67
CA MET A 393 -72.75 -1.86 -75.58
C MET A 393 -73.15 -3.31 -75.85
N PHE A 394 -73.57 -4.06 -74.83
CA PHE A 394 -74.04 -5.44 -74.98
C PHE A 394 -75.34 -5.50 -75.80
N ASP A 395 -76.26 -4.56 -75.60
CA ASP A 395 -77.48 -4.44 -76.38
C ASP A 395 -77.17 -4.10 -77.84
N ALA A 396 -76.28 -3.14 -78.10
CA ALA A 396 -75.84 -2.81 -79.46
C ALA A 396 -75.16 -3.99 -80.16
N LEU A 397 -74.35 -4.77 -79.43
CA LEU A 397 -73.74 -6.00 -79.94
C LEU A 397 -74.81 -7.06 -80.21
N SER A 398 -75.77 -7.22 -79.30
CA SER A 398 -76.90 -8.15 -79.42
C SER A 398 -77.75 -7.85 -80.66
N ASP A 399 -78.01 -6.57 -80.91
CA ASP A 399 -78.71 -6.07 -82.10
C ASP A 399 -77.91 -6.39 -83.37
N LYS A 400 -76.60 -6.13 -83.36
CA LYS A 400 -75.75 -6.40 -84.53
C LYS A 400 -75.65 -7.89 -84.84
N VAL A 401 -75.51 -8.73 -83.82
CA VAL A 401 -75.53 -10.20 -83.96
C VAL A 401 -76.87 -10.65 -84.53
N SER A 402 -77.97 -10.06 -84.07
CA SER A 402 -79.30 -10.36 -84.57
C SER A 402 -79.47 -9.98 -86.05
N GLU A 403 -78.98 -8.81 -86.47
CA GLU A 403 -78.99 -8.35 -87.87
C GLU A 403 -78.24 -9.34 -88.79
N VAL A 404 -77.04 -9.75 -88.38
CA VAL A 404 -76.21 -10.67 -89.17
C VAL A 404 -76.86 -12.06 -89.23
N HIS A 405 -77.41 -12.55 -88.12
CA HIS A 405 -78.13 -13.83 -88.07
C HIS A 405 -79.33 -13.84 -89.03
N SER A 406 -80.16 -12.81 -89.01
CA SER A 406 -81.32 -12.69 -89.90
C SER A 406 -80.92 -12.61 -91.38
N SER A 407 -79.79 -11.97 -91.69
CA SER A 407 -79.28 -11.83 -93.05
C SER A 407 -78.68 -13.12 -93.61
N CYS A 408 -77.95 -13.89 -92.80
CA CYS A 408 -77.22 -15.08 -93.24
C CYS A 408 -78.01 -16.39 -93.11
N VAL A 409 -78.70 -16.58 -91.98
CA VAL A 409 -79.40 -17.85 -91.65
C VAL A 409 -80.91 -17.74 -91.86
N GLY A 410 -81.47 -16.53 -91.70
CA GLY A 410 -82.89 -16.23 -91.85
C GLY A 410 -83.67 -16.24 -90.53
N ASP A 411 -84.76 -15.48 -90.49
CA ASP A 411 -85.50 -15.15 -89.25
C ASP A 411 -86.57 -16.19 -88.85
N ARG A 412 -86.26 -17.50 -89.00
CA ARG A 412 -87.26 -18.56 -88.71
C ARG A 412 -87.37 -18.90 -87.22
N MET A 413 -86.45 -18.42 -86.40
CA MET A 413 -86.29 -18.75 -84.97
C MET A 413 -86.07 -17.48 -84.16
N ALA A 414 -87.10 -16.65 -84.00
CA ALA A 414 -87.02 -15.33 -83.36
C ALA A 414 -86.68 -15.35 -81.85
N ASN A 415 -86.63 -16.52 -81.20
CA ASN A 415 -86.44 -16.66 -79.75
C ASN A 415 -85.03 -17.11 -79.34
N LEU A 416 -84.03 -17.02 -80.23
CA LEU A 416 -82.66 -17.41 -79.91
C LEU A 416 -81.93 -16.33 -79.10
N ASN A 417 -81.22 -16.75 -78.05
CA ASN A 417 -80.32 -15.87 -77.30
C ASN A 417 -79.14 -15.42 -78.17
N THR A 418 -78.49 -14.29 -77.86
CA THR A 418 -77.37 -13.72 -78.63
C THR A 418 -76.23 -14.71 -78.84
N LEU A 419 -75.90 -15.49 -77.80
CA LEU A 419 -74.89 -16.54 -77.90
C LEU A 419 -75.32 -17.69 -78.82
N GLU A 420 -76.60 -18.05 -78.80
CA GLU A 420 -77.16 -19.11 -79.65
C GLU A 420 -77.22 -18.64 -81.12
N LYS A 421 -77.53 -17.36 -81.36
CA LYS A 421 -77.46 -16.71 -82.68
C LYS A 421 -76.03 -16.73 -83.24
N LEU A 422 -75.03 -16.46 -82.39
CA LEU A 422 -73.62 -16.57 -82.77
C LEU A 422 -73.23 -18.01 -83.11
N ALA A 423 -73.61 -18.99 -82.29
CA ALA A 423 -73.34 -20.40 -82.56
C ALA A 423 -74.01 -20.89 -83.85
N SER A 424 -75.23 -20.41 -84.14
CA SER A 424 -75.95 -20.67 -85.40
C SER A 424 -75.22 -20.09 -86.61
N LEU A 425 -74.75 -18.83 -86.50
CA LEU A 425 -73.94 -18.18 -87.52
C LEU A 425 -72.63 -18.94 -87.78
N GLU A 426 -71.95 -19.36 -86.73
CA GLU A 426 -70.73 -20.17 -86.82
C GLU A 426 -70.99 -21.49 -87.55
N SER A 427 -72.03 -22.21 -87.16
CA SER A 427 -72.44 -23.47 -87.81
C SER A 427 -72.79 -23.25 -89.29
N HIS A 428 -73.52 -22.19 -89.62
CA HIS A 428 -73.84 -21.84 -91.00
C HIS A 428 -72.58 -21.51 -91.82
N MET A 429 -71.64 -20.76 -91.24
CA MET A 429 -70.37 -20.44 -91.88
C MET A 429 -69.55 -21.71 -92.16
N VAL A 430 -69.49 -22.63 -91.20
CA VAL A 430 -68.83 -23.93 -91.38
C VAL A 430 -69.49 -24.74 -92.50
N LEU A 431 -70.82 -24.80 -92.55
CA LEU A 431 -71.55 -25.49 -93.62
C LEU A 431 -71.25 -24.88 -95.00
N LEU A 432 -71.20 -23.56 -95.12
CA LEU A 432 -70.85 -22.88 -96.37
C LEU A 432 -69.42 -23.22 -96.80
N LEU A 433 -68.46 -23.21 -95.88
CA LEU A 433 -67.07 -23.56 -96.17
C LEU A 433 -66.93 -25.03 -96.62
N LEU A 434 -67.62 -25.96 -95.96
CA LEU A 434 -67.66 -27.37 -96.37
C LEU A 434 -68.29 -27.53 -97.76
N SER A 435 -69.37 -26.80 -98.05
CA SER A 435 -70.00 -26.82 -99.36
C SER A 435 -69.05 -26.35 -100.46
N LEU A 436 -68.22 -25.33 -100.18
CA LEU A 436 -67.21 -24.81 -101.08
C LEU A 436 -66.10 -25.83 -101.35
N GLU A 437 -65.66 -26.56 -100.33
CA GLU A 437 -64.62 -27.59 -100.44
C GLU A 437 -65.13 -28.86 -101.15
N SER A 438 -66.43 -29.17 -100.99
CA SER A 438 -67.06 -30.32 -101.64
C SER A 438 -67.25 -30.20 -103.16
N ILE A 439 -67.02 -29.01 -103.73
CA ILE A 439 -67.18 -28.78 -105.17
C ILE A 439 -66.08 -29.58 -105.91
N PRO A 440 -66.44 -30.57 -106.76
CA PRO A 440 -65.46 -31.35 -107.50
C PRO A 440 -64.53 -30.47 -108.33
N LYS A 441 -63.23 -30.81 -108.34
CA LYS A 441 -62.20 -30.05 -109.04
C LYS A 441 -62.51 -29.91 -110.53
N GLU A 442 -63.12 -30.92 -111.13
CA GLU A 442 -63.54 -30.92 -112.53
C GLU A 442 -64.62 -29.87 -112.80
N ILE A 443 -65.62 -29.76 -111.90
CA ILE A 443 -66.69 -28.76 -112.01
C ILE A 443 -66.12 -27.35 -111.81
N LEU A 444 -65.20 -27.17 -110.86
CA LEU A 444 -64.49 -25.90 -110.65
C LEU A 444 -63.65 -25.50 -111.86
N GLU A 445 -62.90 -26.42 -112.45
CA GLU A 445 -62.14 -26.17 -113.68
C GLU A 445 -63.04 -25.87 -114.88
N MET A 446 -64.17 -26.59 -115.02
CA MET A 446 -65.16 -26.28 -116.06
C MET A 446 -65.76 -24.90 -115.86
N MET A 447 -66.19 -24.54 -114.65
CA MET A 447 -66.68 -23.18 -114.34
C MET A 447 -65.61 -22.12 -114.59
N ARG A 448 -64.35 -22.37 -114.24
CA ARG A 448 -63.23 -21.46 -114.53
C ARG A 448 -63.02 -21.32 -116.04
N LYS A 449 -63.04 -22.42 -116.80
CA LYS A 449 -62.95 -22.41 -118.27
C LYS A 449 -64.13 -21.69 -118.91
N ILE A 450 -65.35 -21.87 -118.40
CA ILE A 450 -66.56 -21.15 -118.86
C ILE A 450 -66.38 -19.65 -118.60
N LYS A 451 -66.08 -19.24 -117.36
CA LYS A 451 -65.85 -17.83 -116.99
C LYS A 451 -64.71 -17.19 -117.79
N ASP A 452 -63.61 -17.92 -118.01
CA ASP A 452 -62.48 -17.47 -118.82
C ASP A 452 -62.81 -17.44 -120.32
N SER A 453 -63.65 -18.34 -120.82
CA SER A 453 -64.14 -18.32 -122.20
C SER A 453 -65.11 -17.16 -122.42
N GLU A 454 -66.03 -16.94 -121.48
CA GLU A 454 -67.01 -15.85 -121.48
C GLU A 454 -66.30 -14.49 -121.45
N ARG A 455 -65.33 -14.32 -120.53
CA ARG A 455 -64.49 -13.12 -120.48
C ARG A 455 -63.82 -12.85 -121.83
N ARG A 456 -63.20 -13.88 -122.44
CA ARG A 456 -62.55 -13.78 -123.76
C ARG A 456 -63.55 -13.48 -124.89
N THR A 457 -64.77 -14.03 -124.88
CA THR A 457 -65.81 -13.67 -125.85
C THR A 457 -66.28 -12.23 -125.67
N ARG A 458 -66.54 -11.78 -124.43
CA ARG A 458 -66.90 -10.38 -124.15
C ARG A 458 -65.83 -9.42 -124.67
N GLU A 459 -64.56 -9.71 -124.42
CA GLU A 459 -63.43 -8.93 -124.94
C GLU A 459 -63.37 -8.91 -126.49
N ARG A 460 -63.69 -10.01 -127.17
CA ARG A 460 -63.71 -10.08 -128.65
C ARG A 460 -64.91 -9.36 -129.24
N GLU A 461 -66.10 -9.52 -128.66
CA GLU A 461 -67.32 -8.84 -129.07
C GLU A 461 -67.18 -7.33 -128.89
N GLU A 462 -66.58 -6.89 -127.79
CA GLU A 462 -66.28 -5.48 -127.55
C GLU A 462 -65.30 -4.92 -128.60
N LYS A 463 -64.21 -5.64 -128.92
CA LYS A 463 -63.28 -5.25 -129.99
C LYS A 463 -63.94 -5.21 -131.37
N LEU A 464 -64.82 -6.15 -131.69
CA LEU A 464 -65.54 -6.17 -132.97
C LEU A 464 -66.55 -5.01 -133.05
N ARG A 465 -67.28 -4.73 -131.97
CA ARG A 465 -68.17 -3.57 -131.86
C ARG A 465 -67.40 -2.27 -132.07
N GLU A 466 -66.25 -2.12 -131.42
CA GLU A 466 -65.39 -0.96 -131.63
C GLU A 466 -64.94 -0.81 -133.09
N GLN A 467 -64.56 -1.90 -133.77
CA GLN A 467 -64.15 -1.85 -135.17
C GLN A 467 -65.32 -1.48 -136.10
N GLN A 468 -66.50 -2.06 -135.89
CA GLN A 468 -67.71 -1.73 -136.64
C GLN A 468 -68.14 -0.28 -136.41
N GLU A 469 -68.09 0.21 -135.17
CA GLU A 469 -68.36 1.60 -134.86
C GLU A 469 -67.35 2.52 -135.53
N LYS A 470 -66.04 2.21 -135.46
CA LYS A 470 -65.00 2.97 -136.17
C LYS A 470 -65.22 2.97 -137.70
N GLN A 471 -65.70 1.88 -138.29
CA GLN A 471 -66.00 1.81 -139.72
C GLN A 471 -67.28 2.58 -140.09
N LYS A 472 -68.35 2.45 -139.29
CA LYS A 472 -69.59 3.22 -139.43
C LYS A 472 -69.33 4.72 -139.25
N ASP A 473 -68.50 5.11 -138.30
CA ASP A 473 -68.08 6.50 -138.10
C ASP A 473 -67.28 7.03 -139.27
N ARG A 474 -66.35 6.23 -139.82
CA ARG A 474 -65.62 6.61 -141.05
C ARG A 474 -66.57 6.83 -142.21
N MET A 475 -67.52 5.91 -142.43
CA MET A 475 -68.50 6.00 -143.49
C MET A 475 -69.46 7.18 -143.28
N ARG A 476 -69.93 7.41 -142.04
CA ARG A 476 -70.76 8.56 -141.66
C ARG A 476 -70.03 9.87 -141.90
N ARG A 477 -68.78 10.01 -141.44
CA ARG A 477 -67.96 11.21 -141.67
C ARG A 477 -67.60 11.42 -143.14
N TYR A 478 -67.54 10.35 -143.95
CA TYR A 478 -67.36 10.45 -145.40
C TYR A 478 -68.64 10.97 -146.06
N LEU A 479 -69.80 10.40 -145.69
CA LEU A 479 -71.11 10.81 -146.18
C LEU A 479 -71.45 12.26 -145.77
N GLU A 480 -71.21 12.61 -144.52
CA GLU A 480 -71.38 13.96 -143.98
C GLU A 480 -70.49 14.96 -144.73
N ARG A 481 -69.20 14.63 -144.97
CA ARG A 481 -68.32 15.45 -145.82
C ARG A 481 -68.82 15.59 -147.27
N SER A 482 -69.45 14.57 -147.83
CA SER A 482 -70.02 14.62 -149.18
C SER A 482 -71.34 15.39 -149.29
N LEU A 483 -72.11 15.45 -148.20
CA LEU A 483 -73.40 16.14 -148.11
C LEU A 483 -73.28 17.58 -147.61
N THR A 484 -72.21 17.92 -146.91
CA THR A 484 -71.94 19.31 -146.53
C THR A 484 -71.50 20.09 -147.75
N ASP A 485 -72.32 21.07 -148.16
CA ASP A 485 -71.91 22.09 -149.11
C ASP A 485 -70.61 22.75 -148.64
N SER A 486 -69.66 22.93 -149.57
CA SER A 486 -68.46 23.72 -149.29
C SER A 486 -68.91 25.11 -148.82
N LYS A 487 -68.58 25.50 -147.58
CA LYS A 487 -68.83 26.88 -147.14
C LYS A 487 -68.13 27.84 -148.09
N ARG A 488 -68.90 28.54 -148.92
CA ARG A 488 -68.37 29.66 -149.71
C ARG A 488 -67.84 30.70 -148.72
N THR A 489 -66.54 30.94 -148.75
CA THR A 489 -65.94 32.04 -148.02
C THR A 489 -66.42 33.35 -148.62
N CYS A 490 -67.39 34.01 -147.99
CA CYS A 490 -67.71 35.40 -148.31
C CYS A 490 -66.56 36.28 -147.82
N GLY A 491 -65.69 36.68 -148.75
CA GLY A 491 -64.64 37.68 -148.52
C GLY A 491 -63.35 37.16 -147.86
N LYS A 492 -62.25 37.85 -148.14
CA LYS A 492 -60.93 37.59 -147.55
C LYS A 492 -61.02 37.76 -146.03
N LYS A 493 -60.84 36.68 -145.26
CA LYS A 493 -60.57 36.77 -143.82
C LYS A 493 -59.26 37.53 -143.61
N LEU A 494 -59.30 38.57 -142.77
CA LEU A 494 -58.10 39.23 -142.28
C LEU A 494 -57.29 38.22 -141.45
N MET A 495 -56.05 37.95 -141.86
CA MET A 495 -55.09 37.13 -141.11
C MET A 495 -54.53 37.95 -139.93
N PRO A 496 -54.74 37.54 -138.66
CA PRO A 496 -53.98 38.10 -137.54
C PRO A 496 -52.49 37.79 -137.75
N ARG A 497 -51.63 38.82 -137.65
CA ARG A 497 -50.19 38.72 -137.96
C ARG A 497 -49.32 38.07 -136.88
N CYS A 498 -49.88 37.58 -135.77
CA CYS A 498 -49.16 36.84 -134.73
C CYS A 498 -50.12 35.93 -133.94
N MET A 499 -49.66 34.73 -133.59
CA MET A 499 -50.30 33.83 -132.61
C MET A 499 -49.43 33.79 -131.34
N PRO A 500 -49.91 34.25 -130.18
CA PRO A 500 -49.17 34.17 -128.93
C PRO A 500 -49.08 32.71 -128.46
N VAL A 501 -47.89 32.29 -128.02
CA VAL A 501 -47.64 30.98 -127.42
C VAL A 501 -48.35 30.92 -126.06
N VAL A 502 -49.44 30.17 -125.97
CA VAL A 502 -50.08 29.90 -124.67
C VAL A 502 -49.38 28.70 -124.00
N GLN A 503 -48.94 28.95 -122.78
CA GLN A 503 -48.12 28.10 -121.92
C GLN A 503 -48.86 26.83 -121.47
N LYS A 504 -48.10 25.74 -121.35
CA LYS A 504 -48.55 24.47 -120.77
C LYS A 504 -48.80 24.64 -119.27
N VAL A 505 -50.05 24.49 -118.83
CA VAL A 505 -50.35 24.31 -117.39
C VAL A 505 -49.92 22.90 -117.00
N LYS A 506 -48.96 22.83 -116.05
CA LYS A 506 -48.50 21.59 -115.43
C LYS A 506 -49.60 21.02 -114.54
N VAL A 507 -49.94 19.75 -114.76
CA VAL A 507 -50.65 18.92 -113.78
C VAL A 507 -49.72 18.67 -112.59
N VAL A 508 -50.10 19.13 -111.41
CA VAL A 508 -49.46 18.75 -110.15
C VAL A 508 -50.06 17.43 -109.69
N LYS A 509 -49.22 16.41 -109.56
CA LYS A 509 -49.52 15.12 -108.91
C LYS A 509 -49.74 15.36 -107.42
N LYS A 510 -50.81 14.78 -106.87
CA LYS A 510 -50.91 14.54 -105.42
C LYS A 510 -50.95 13.03 -105.24
N ASP A 511 -49.82 12.46 -104.85
CA ASP A 511 -49.71 11.06 -104.47
C ASP A 511 -50.34 10.87 -103.09
N ASN A 512 -51.19 9.85 -102.98
CA ASN A 512 -51.74 9.32 -101.73
C ASN A 512 -50.63 8.58 -100.98
N ALA A 513 -50.45 8.87 -99.68
CA ALA A 513 -49.76 7.97 -98.75
C ALA A 513 -50.82 7.30 -97.83
N PRO A 514 -50.79 5.97 -97.64
CA PRO A 514 -51.80 5.26 -96.86
C PRO A 514 -51.53 5.32 -95.34
N ALA A 515 -52.55 5.68 -94.57
CA ALA A 515 -52.56 5.87 -93.12
C ALA A 515 -52.55 4.55 -92.29
N GLN A 516 -51.89 3.49 -92.76
CA GLN A 516 -51.98 2.17 -92.12
C GLN A 516 -50.91 1.89 -91.05
N ASP A 517 -49.85 2.71 -90.95
CA ASP A 517 -48.71 2.40 -90.07
C ASP A 517 -48.78 3.03 -88.66
N GLU A 518 -49.72 3.94 -88.38
CA GLU A 518 -49.83 4.59 -87.04
C GLU A 518 -50.57 3.74 -86.00
N ILE A 519 -51.45 2.81 -86.42
CA ILE A 519 -52.29 2.03 -85.50
C ILE A 519 -51.50 0.89 -84.83
N HIS A 520 -50.46 0.38 -85.49
CA HIS A 520 -49.70 -0.78 -85.01
C HIS A 520 -48.72 -0.44 -83.88
N ALA A 521 -48.36 0.84 -83.73
CA ALA A 521 -47.40 1.32 -82.73
C ALA A 521 -48.02 1.56 -81.33
N TYR A 522 -49.34 1.78 -81.25
CA TYR A 522 -50.03 2.09 -79.99
C TYR A 522 -50.47 0.84 -79.20
N LEU A 523 -50.59 -0.32 -79.87
CA LEU A 523 -51.18 -1.54 -79.27
C LEU A 523 -50.17 -2.49 -78.60
N PHE A 524 -48.85 -2.28 -78.75
CA PHE A 524 -47.85 -3.29 -78.35
C PHE A 524 -46.68 -2.77 -77.50
N THR A 525 -46.82 -1.65 -76.78
CA THR A 525 -45.87 -1.30 -75.72
C THR A 525 -46.37 -1.83 -74.38
N SER A 526 -45.74 -2.90 -73.88
CA SER A 526 -45.96 -3.47 -72.55
C SER A 526 -45.24 -2.65 -71.48
N ASP A 527 -45.95 -2.27 -70.42
CA ASP A 527 -45.35 -1.86 -69.14
C ASP A 527 -45.18 -3.09 -68.24
N GLU A 528 -43.92 -3.43 -67.99
CA GLU A 528 -43.46 -4.16 -66.81
C GLU A 528 -43.19 -3.17 -65.66
N THR A 529 -43.12 -3.73 -64.46
CA THR A 529 -42.65 -3.17 -63.18
C THR A 529 -43.70 -2.48 -62.30
N ASP A 530 -44.09 -3.17 -61.23
CA ASP A 530 -44.01 -2.60 -59.89
C ASP A 530 -43.63 -3.70 -58.89
N SER A 531 -42.73 -3.32 -57.98
CA SER A 531 -42.22 -4.09 -56.83
C SER A 531 -43.19 -4.08 -55.65
#